data_AF-A0A9P6XZ53-F1
#
_entry.id   AF-A0A9P6XZ53-F1
#
_cell.length_a   1.000
_cell.length_b   1.000
_cell.length_c   1.000
_cell.angle_alpha   90.00
_cell.angle_beta   90.00
_cell.angle_gamma   90.00
#
_symmetry.space_group_name_H-M   'P 1'
#
loop_
_entity.id
_entity.type
_entity.pdbx_description
1 polymer ?
#
loop_
_entity_poly.entity_id
_entity_poly.type
_entity_poly.pdbx_seq_one_letter_code
_entity_poly.pdbx_strand_id
1 'polypeptide(L)'
;MQPQVDRERIGVLGICGSGSFVISAAKIDPRMKAIATVSMYDMGAANRSALNRSQSVEQRKAGIAAAARQRWVEAEGGATQYTSGTVHRLEADTHPIQREFYDFYRTSRGEFTPAGSSPELTTHPTLTSNVKFINFYPFNDIETISQPRKPTGWRDNRRGCCG
;
A
#
# COMPACT_ATOMS: atom_id res chain seq x y z
N MET A 1 -25.90 16.09 0.90
CA MET A 1 -25.32 15.26 2.01
C MET A 1 -26.27 14.10 2.23
N GLN A 2 -25.76 12.87 2.38
CA GLN A 2 -26.62 11.71 2.62
C GLN A 2 -27.31 11.87 4.00
N PRO A 3 -28.65 11.78 4.10
CA PRO A 3 -29.38 12.04 5.35
C PRO A 3 -28.93 11.17 6.53
N GLN A 4 -28.38 9.99 6.27
CA GLN A 4 -27.98 8.99 7.27
C GLN A 4 -26.54 9.19 7.79
N VAL A 5 -25.80 10.18 7.29
CA VAL A 5 -24.38 10.38 7.63
C VAL A 5 -24.21 11.56 8.58
N ASP A 6 -23.70 11.29 9.78
CA ASP A 6 -23.23 12.32 10.71
C ASP A 6 -21.79 12.74 10.35
N ARG A 7 -21.65 14.01 9.93
CA ARG A 7 -20.36 14.59 9.53
C ARG A 7 -19.33 14.65 10.66
N GLU A 8 -19.78 14.64 11.91
CA GLU A 8 -18.91 14.66 13.09
C GLU A 8 -18.54 13.25 13.58
N ARG A 9 -18.93 12.19 12.86
CA ARG A 9 -18.69 10.79 13.23
C ARG A 9 -18.15 9.94 12.08
N ILE A 10 -17.18 10.48 11.34
CA ILE A 10 -16.54 9.78 10.21
C ILE A 10 -15.32 9.00 10.71
N GLY A 11 -15.34 7.67 10.55
CA GLY A 11 -14.18 6.80 10.76
C GLY A 11 -13.64 6.27 9.44
N VAL A 12 -12.34 5.95 9.38
CA VAL A 12 -11.69 5.40 8.17
C VAL A 12 -10.84 4.19 8.53
N LEU A 13 -11.04 3.12 7.78
CA LEU A 13 -10.31 1.85 7.90
C LEU A 13 -9.41 1.67 6.69
N GLY A 14 -8.12 1.43 6.93
CA GLY A 14 -7.17 1.07 5.87
C GLY A 14 -6.68 -0.36 6.02
N ILE A 15 -6.78 -1.15 4.96
CA ILE A 15 -6.39 -2.56 4.90
C ILE A 15 -5.18 -2.71 3.98
N CYS A 16 -4.17 -3.47 4.40
CA CYS A 16 -2.96 -3.69 3.61
C CYS A 16 -2.29 -2.36 3.21
N GLY A 17 -1.88 -2.19 1.95
CA GLY A 17 -1.26 -0.97 1.45
C GLY A 17 -2.10 0.29 1.67
N SER A 18 -3.44 0.17 1.65
CA SER A 18 -4.33 1.32 1.85
C SER A 18 -4.27 1.93 3.25
N GLY A 19 -3.77 1.18 4.25
CA GLY A 19 -3.47 1.73 5.58
C GLY A 19 -2.55 2.94 5.51
N SER A 20 -1.51 2.89 4.69
CA SER A 20 -0.60 4.03 4.52
C SER A 20 -1.26 5.24 3.86
N PHE A 21 -2.21 5.02 2.94
CA PHE A 21 -2.98 6.11 2.31
C PHE A 21 -3.92 6.79 3.30
N VAL A 22 -4.60 5.99 4.13
CA VAL A 22 -5.48 6.50 5.19
C VAL A 22 -4.68 7.33 6.20
N ILE A 23 -3.51 6.86 6.62
CA ILE A 23 -2.63 7.63 7.51
C ILE A 23 -2.22 8.94 6.85
N SER A 24 -1.79 8.91 5.58
CA SER A 24 -1.40 10.12 4.88
C SER A 24 -2.53 11.14 4.73
N ALA A 25 -3.77 10.67 4.49
CA ALA A 25 -4.94 11.53 4.36
C ALA A 25 -5.34 12.17 5.70
N ALA A 26 -5.29 11.39 6.79
CA ALA A 26 -5.68 11.84 8.13
C ALA A 26 -4.84 13.03 8.64
N LYS A 27 -3.60 13.18 8.17
CA LYS A 27 -2.73 14.32 8.54
C LYS A 27 -3.30 15.68 8.15
N ILE A 28 -4.12 15.73 7.09
CA ILE A 28 -4.65 16.98 6.54
C ILE A 28 -6.17 17.03 6.50
N ASP A 29 -6.85 15.98 6.96
CA ASP A 29 -8.32 15.90 6.95
C ASP A 29 -8.89 15.74 8.37
N PRO A 30 -9.17 16.85 9.07
CA PRO A 30 -9.70 16.82 10.43
C PRO A 30 -11.17 16.34 10.51
N ARG A 31 -11.79 16.02 9.36
CA ARG A 31 -13.12 15.39 9.32
C ARG A 31 -13.02 13.92 9.74
N MET A 32 -11.87 13.27 9.54
CA MET A 32 -11.63 11.89 9.95
C MET A 32 -11.43 11.85 11.49
N LYS A 33 -12.39 11.26 12.21
CA LYS A 33 -12.42 11.28 13.69
C LYS A 33 -11.79 10.03 14.33
N ALA A 34 -11.75 8.93 13.59
CA ALA A 34 -11.14 7.68 14.02
C ALA A 34 -10.46 7.00 12.83
N ILE A 35 -9.23 6.54 13.05
CA ILE A 35 -8.42 5.85 12.05
C ILE A 35 -8.04 4.48 12.59
N ALA A 36 -8.28 3.44 11.80
CA ALA A 36 -7.81 2.09 12.10
C ALA A 36 -7.09 1.52 10.88
N THR A 37 -6.05 0.72 11.11
CA THR A 37 -5.38 -0.02 10.04
C THR A 37 -5.21 -1.49 10.41
N VAL A 38 -5.29 -2.37 9.41
CA VAL A 38 -5.18 -3.82 9.58
C VAL A 38 -4.17 -4.36 8.57
N SER A 39 -3.16 -5.08 9.07
CA SER A 39 -2.08 -5.68 8.28
C SER A 39 -1.43 -4.70 7.30
N MET A 40 -1.21 -3.47 7.76
CA MET A 40 -0.82 -2.35 6.90
C MET A 40 0.61 -2.46 6.38
N TYR A 41 0.81 -1.98 5.14
CA TYR A 41 2.14 -1.70 4.58
C TYR A 41 2.38 -0.21 4.43
N ASP A 42 3.59 0.25 4.77
CA ASP A 42 4.13 1.50 4.26
C ASP A 42 4.46 1.31 2.76
N MET A 43 3.54 1.71 1.88
CA MET A 43 3.74 1.57 0.43
C MET A 43 4.96 2.36 -0.06
N GLY A 44 5.34 3.43 0.62
CA GLY A 44 6.54 4.18 0.30
C GLY A 44 7.81 3.42 0.63
N ALA A 45 7.91 2.93 1.87
CA ALA A 45 9.06 2.15 2.30
C ALA A 45 9.17 0.81 1.54
N ALA A 46 8.05 0.15 1.26
CA ALA A 46 8.02 -1.08 0.47
C ALA A 46 8.61 -0.87 -0.94
N ASN A 47 8.30 0.25 -1.60
CA ASN A 47 8.84 0.55 -2.92
C ASN A 47 10.26 1.13 -2.90
N ARG A 48 10.63 1.82 -1.82
CA ARG A 48 11.99 2.34 -1.63
C ARG A 48 12.98 1.22 -1.30
N SER A 49 12.66 0.38 -0.33
CA SER A 49 13.64 -0.50 0.30
C SER A 49 13.29 -1.97 0.18
N ALA A 50 12.13 -2.33 -0.39
CA ALA A 50 11.58 -3.68 -0.36
C ALA A 50 11.38 -4.21 1.07
N LEU A 51 10.82 -5.42 1.18
CA LEU A 51 10.66 -6.11 2.47
C LEU A 51 12.03 -6.31 3.13
N ASN A 52 12.11 -6.12 4.44
CA ASN A 52 13.34 -6.26 5.22
C ASN A 52 14.52 -5.41 4.71
N ARG A 53 14.23 -4.31 3.99
CA ARG A 53 15.24 -3.42 3.40
C ARG A 53 16.21 -4.13 2.44
N SER A 54 15.72 -5.15 1.73
CA SER A 54 16.53 -5.96 0.81
C SER A 54 16.98 -5.24 -0.48
N GLN A 55 16.41 -4.07 -0.79
CA GLN A 55 16.77 -3.29 -1.98
C GLN A 55 17.80 -2.20 -1.68
N SER A 56 18.91 -2.21 -2.44
CA SER A 56 19.95 -1.18 -2.36
C SER A 56 19.52 0.14 -3.02
N VAL A 57 20.27 1.21 -2.75
CA VAL A 57 20.06 2.52 -3.38
C VAL A 57 20.33 2.46 -4.88
N GLU A 58 21.35 1.71 -5.30
CA GLU A 58 21.72 1.52 -6.71
C GLU A 58 20.62 0.78 -7.46
N GLN A 59 20.07 -0.28 -6.88
CA GLN A 59 18.92 -1.01 -7.44
C GLN A 59 17.70 -0.10 -7.56
N ARG A 60 17.41 0.72 -6.53
CA ARG A 60 16.33 1.71 -6.59
C ARG A 60 16.55 2.71 -7.73
N LYS A 61 17.76 3.27 -7.87
CA LYS A 61 18.11 4.22 -8.94
C LYS A 61 17.93 3.57 -10.32
N ALA A 62 18.37 2.33 -10.49
CA ALA A 62 18.20 1.57 -11.72
C ALA A 62 16.70 1.37 -12.05
N GLY A 63 15.88 1.02 -11.06
CA GLY A 63 14.43 0.91 -11.22
C GLY A 63 13.75 2.23 -11.62
N ILE A 64 14.14 3.35 -11.01
CA ILE A 64 13.64 4.69 -11.38
C ILE A 64 14.01 5.02 -12.83
N ALA A 65 15.26 4.77 -13.22
CA ALA A 65 15.72 5.03 -14.59
C ALA A 65 15.01 4.13 -15.61
N ALA A 66 14.77 2.86 -15.28
CA ALA A 66 14.01 1.93 -16.11
C ALA A 66 12.56 2.41 -16.31
N ALA A 67 11.88 2.80 -15.23
CA ALA A 67 10.52 3.34 -15.31
C ALA A 67 10.47 4.65 -16.11
N ALA A 68 11.47 5.52 -15.99
CA ALA A 68 11.56 6.74 -16.79
C ALA A 68 11.70 6.43 -18.29
N ARG A 69 12.57 5.49 -18.67
CA ARG A 69 12.71 5.04 -20.05
C ARG A 69 11.42 4.44 -20.59
N GLN A 70 10.77 3.59 -19.79
CA GLN A 70 9.52 2.94 -20.16
C GLN A 70 8.38 3.95 -20.44
N ARG A 71 8.40 5.13 -19.82
CA ARG A 71 7.42 6.19 -20.14
C ARG A 71 7.53 6.69 -21.57
N TRP A 72 8.74 6.79 -22.14
CA TRP A 72 8.90 7.16 -23.55
C TRP A 72 8.37 6.05 -24.47
N VAL A 73 8.69 4.79 -24.16
CA VAL A 73 8.17 3.64 -24.90
C VAL A 73 6.63 3.65 -24.93
N GLU A 74 5.99 3.84 -23.78
CA GLU A 74 4.52 3.93 -23.69
C GLU A 74 3.96 5.14 -24.45
N ALA A 75 4.63 6.29 -24.40
CA ALA A 75 4.21 7.50 -25.12
C ALA A 75 4.29 7.35 -26.66
N GLU A 76 5.20 6.51 -27.14
CA GLU A 76 5.38 6.19 -28.57
C GLU A 76 4.46 5.04 -29.04
N GLY A 77 3.54 4.58 -28.20
CA GLY A 77 2.60 3.50 -28.52
C GLY A 77 3.16 2.08 -28.29
N GLY A 78 4.31 1.97 -27.62
CA GLY A 78 4.87 0.69 -27.21
C GLY A 78 4.09 0.01 -26.08
N ALA A 79 4.41 -1.27 -25.84
CA ALA A 79 3.72 -2.08 -24.83
C ALA A 79 4.00 -1.61 -23.39
N THR A 80 2.95 -1.60 -22.56
CA THR A 80 3.06 -1.34 -21.12
C THR A 80 3.82 -2.45 -20.41
N GLN A 81 4.72 -2.07 -19.51
CA GLN A 81 5.39 -2.99 -18.61
C GLN A 81 4.80 -2.94 -17.21
N TYR A 82 4.83 -4.08 -16.53
CA TYR A 82 4.28 -4.28 -15.20
C TYR A 82 5.38 -4.71 -14.23
N THR A 83 5.21 -4.40 -12.95
CA THR A 83 6.10 -4.92 -11.91
C THR A 83 5.70 -6.34 -11.52
N SER A 84 6.47 -6.95 -10.62
CA SER A 84 6.03 -8.16 -9.93
C SER A 84 4.81 -7.88 -9.05
N GLY A 85 3.99 -8.91 -8.88
CA GLY A 85 2.83 -8.96 -8.00
C GLY A 85 2.79 -10.31 -7.29
N THR A 86 1.59 -10.85 -7.08
CA THR A 86 1.41 -12.21 -6.58
C THR A 86 1.85 -13.21 -7.65
N VAL A 87 2.67 -14.19 -7.27
CA VAL A 87 3.11 -15.26 -8.18
C VAL A 87 1.93 -15.97 -8.87
N HIS A 88 2.14 -16.48 -10.08
CA HIS A 88 1.09 -17.20 -10.83
C HIS A 88 1.08 -18.71 -10.59
N ARG A 89 2.14 -19.24 -9.96
CA ARG A 89 2.30 -20.66 -9.62
C ARG A 89 3.10 -20.77 -8.33
N LEU A 90 2.85 -21.85 -7.59
CA LEU A 90 3.59 -22.20 -6.39
C LEU A 90 4.69 -23.20 -6.73
N GLU A 91 5.92 -22.84 -6.40
CA GLU A 91 7.09 -23.72 -6.47
C GLU A 91 7.45 -24.23 -5.06
N ALA A 92 8.29 -25.27 -5.00
CA ALA A 92 8.73 -25.85 -3.73
C ALA A 92 9.39 -24.81 -2.81
N ASP A 93 10.09 -23.82 -3.36
CA ASP A 93 10.85 -22.77 -2.66
C ASP A 93 10.10 -21.42 -2.55
N THR A 94 8.84 -21.34 -2.99
CA THR A 94 8.05 -20.09 -2.89
C THR A 94 7.97 -19.59 -1.44
N HIS A 95 8.25 -18.31 -1.23
CA HIS A 95 8.23 -17.71 0.10
C HIS A 95 6.83 -17.84 0.76
N PRO A 96 6.70 -18.13 2.07
CA PRO A 96 5.40 -18.30 2.73
C PRO A 96 4.40 -17.16 2.49
N ILE A 97 4.85 -15.91 2.58
CA ILE A 97 4.00 -14.73 2.26
C ILE A 97 3.46 -14.78 0.83
N GLN A 98 4.25 -15.23 -0.15
CA GLN A 98 3.79 -15.37 -1.53
C GLN A 98 2.80 -16.51 -1.69
N ARG A 99 2.90 -17.57 -0.88
CA ARG A 99 1.89 -18.65 -0.84
C ARG A 99 0.57 -18.15 -0.27
N GLU A 100 0.60 -17.35 0.78
CA GLU A 100 -0.61 -16.72 1.34
C GLU A 100 -1.27 -15.76 0.34
N PHE A 101 -0.47 -14.93 -0.35
CA PHE A 101 -0.99 -14.08 -1.41
C PHE A 101 -1.55 -14.88 -2.59
N TYR A 102 -0.89 -15.97 -2.98
CA TYR A 102 -1.41 -16.88 -4.00
C TYR A 102 -2.76 -17.46 -3.58
N ASP A 103 -2.84 -18.04 -2.38
CA ASP A 103 -4.07 -18.64 -1.85
C ASP A 103 -5.24 -17.64 -1.85
N PHE A 104 -4.99 -16.37 -1.55
CA PHE A 104 -6.03 -15.35 -1.58
C PHE A 104 -6.34 -14.82 -2.99
N TYR A 105 -5.34 -14.36 -3.75
CA TYR A 105 -5.56 -13.62 -5.00
C TYR A 105 -5.64 -14.49 -6.26
N ARG A 106 -5.22 -15.76 -6.19
CA ARG A 106 -5.14 -16.68 -7.34
C ARG A 106 -6.07 -17.89 -7.19
N THR A 107 -6.97 -17.87 -6.20
CA THR A 107 -7.99 -18.91 -6.00
C THR A 107 -9.36 -18.27 -5.78
N SER A 108 -10.41 -19.09 -5.86
CA SER A 108 -11.79 -18.70 -5.55
C SER A 108 -12.01 -17.98 -4.22
N ARG A 109 -11.05 -18.03 -3.28
CA ARG A 109 -11.08 -17.32 -2.00
C ARG A 109 -11.17 -15.80 -2.15
N GLY A 110 -10.47 -15.23 -3.13
CA GLY A 110 -10.35 -13.77 -3.29
C GLY A 110 -9.95 -13.32 -4.70
N GLU A 111 -9.91 -14.23 -5.66
CA GLU A 111 -9.67 -13.87 -7.06
C GLU A 111 -10.76 -12.93 -7.57
N PHE A 112 -10.33 -11.89 -8.28
CA PHE A 112 -11.22 -10.98 -8.96
C PHE A 112 -10.48 -10.34 -10.13
N THR A 113 -11.05 -10.46 -11.33
CA THR A 113 -10.53 -9.82 -12.54
C THR A 113 -11.58 -8.83 -13.06
N PRO A 114 -11.28 -7.51 -13.04
CA PRO A 114 -12.17 -6.52 -13.62
C PRO A 114 -12.37 -6.73 -15.13
N ALA A 115 -13.53 -6.31 -15.65
CA ALA A 115 -13.78 -6.30 -17.09
C ALA A 115 -12.71 -5.46 -17.82
N GLY A 116 -12.17 -5.99 -18.92
CA GLY A 116 -11.10 -5.35 -19.69
C GLY A 116 -9.69 -5.53 -19.13
N SER A 117 -9.52 -6.37 -18.10
CA SER A 117 -8.22 -6.80 -17.59
C SER A 117 -8.03 -8.31 -17.77
N SER A 118 -6.87 -8.83 -17.37
CA SER A 118 -6.58 -10.26 -17.38
C SER A 118 -6.14 -10.74 -15.99
N PRO A 119 -6.36 -12.01 -15.63
CA PRO A 119 -5.91 -12.57 -14.37
C PRO A 119 -4.39 -12.41 -14.17
N GLU A 120 -3.60 -12.42 -15.24
CA GLU A 120 -2.15 -12.24 -15.16
C GLU A 120 -1.75 -10.83 -14.68
N LEU A 121 -2.62 -9.84 -14.87
CA LEU A 121 -2.37 -8.46 -14.47
C LEU A 121 -2.97 -8.12 -13.10
N THR A 122 -3.85 -8.96 -12.55
CA THR A 122 -4.40 -8.74 -11.22
C THR A 122 -3.28 -8.84 -10.19
N THR A 123 -3.08 -7.79 -9.39
CA THR A 123 -1.95 -7.55 -8.45
C THR A 123 -0.62 -7.06 -9.05
N HIS A 124 -0.53 -6.83 -10.36
CA HIS A 124 0.69 -6.32 -11.00
C HIS A 124 0.53 -4.84 -11.39
N PRO A 125 1.02 -3.88 -10.59
CA PRO A 125 0.95 -2.47 -10.97
C PRO A 125 1.87 -2.19 -12.16
N THR A 126 1.57 -1.14 -12.93
CA THR A 126 2.44 -0.76 -14.06
C THR A 126 3.78 -0.25 -13.55
N LEU A 127 4.87 -0.57 -14.27
CA LEU A 127 6.22 -0.14 -13.92
C LEU A 127 6.31 1.39 -13.80
N THR A 128 5.69 2.11 -14.73
CA THR A 128 5.76 3.57 -14.85
C THR A 128 5.00 4.31 -13.75
N SER A 129 3.94 3.70 -13.19
CA SER A 129 3.14 4.25 -12.09
C SER A 129 3.69 3.87 -10.73
N ASN A 130 4.21 2.65 -10.57
CA ASN A 130 4.64 2.12 -9.27
C ASN A 130 5.75 2.96 -8.61
N VAL A 131 6.64 3.55 -9.42
CA VAL A 131 7.71 4.44 -8.92
C VAL A 131 7.18 5.71 -8.23
N LYS A 132 5.91 6.09 -8.39
CA LYS A 132 5.32 7.22 -7.65
C LYS A 132 5.35 6.99 -6.13
N PHE A 133 5.26 5.74 -5.68
CA PHE A 133 5.34 5.41 -4.26
C PHE A 133 6.71 5.72 -3.65
N ILE A 134 7.78 5.81 -4.45
CA ILE A 134 9.12 6.17 -3.93
C ILE A 134 9.10 7.55 -3.26
N ASN A 135 8.25 8.47 -3.75
CA ASN A 135 8.07 9.81 -3.17
C ASN A 135 6.96 9.87 -2.10
N PHE A 136 6.39 8.73 -1.70
CA PHE A 136 5.30 8.68 -0.73
C PHE A 136 5.84 8.43 0.68
N TYR A 137 5.62 9.37 1.60
CA TYR A 137 6.10 9.29 2.98
C TYR A 137 4.91 9.39 3.94
N PRO A 138 4.12 8.32 4.10
CA PRO A 138 2.84 8.36 4.79
C PRO A 138 2.98 8.76 6.26
N PHE A 139 4.04 8.30 6.93
CA PHE A 139 4.25 8.49 8.37
C PHE A 139 5.05 9.74 8.76
N ASN A 140 5.54 10.52 7.79
CA ASN A 140 6.09 11.84 8.14
C ASN A 140 4.96 12.69 8.73
N ASP A 141 5.26 13.42 9.80
CA ASP A 141 4.30 14.29 10.50
C ASP A 141 3.09 13.54 11.08
N ILE A 142 3.21 12.24 11.37
CA ILE A 142 2.11 11.41 11.91
C ILE A 142 1.56 11.95 13.23
N GLU A 143 2.37 12.68 14.00
CA GLU A 143 1.98 13.34 15.24
C GLU A 143 0.83 14.35 15.07
N THR A 144 0.61 14.84 13.83
CA THR A 144 -0.51 15.73 13.49
C THR A 144 -1.87 15.03 13.57
N ILE A 145 -1.92 13.70 13.46
CA ILE A 145 -3.15 12.90 13.55
C ILE A 145 -3.59 12.75 15.01
N SER A 146 -2.63 12.80 15.95
CA SER A 146 -2.90 12.73 17.38
C SER A 146 -3.30 14.09 17.95
N GLN A 147 -4.60 14.30 18.16
CA GLN A 147 -5.03 15.24 19.19
C GLN A 147 -4.71 14.66 20.58
N PRO A 148 -4.16 15.43 21.53
CA PRO A 148 -4.11 15.05 22.93
C PRO A 148 -5.50 15.18 23.55
N ARG A 149 -6.47 14.36 23.11
CA ARG A 149 -7.64 14.10 23.93
C ARG A 149 -7.21 13.06 24.95
N LYS A 150 -6.65 13.50 26.09
CA LYS A 150 -6.64 12.70 27.30
C LYS A 150 -8.07 12.69 27.83
N PRO A 151 -8.84 11.59 27.75
CA PRO A 151 -9.95 11.42 28.67
C PRO A 151 -9.32 11.27 30.06
N THR A 152 -9.85 11.95 31.07
CA THR A 152 -9.51 11.74 32.48
C THR A 152 -9.71 10.25 32.81
N GLY A 153 -8.64 9.44 32.77
CA GLY A 153 -8.67 8.01 33.15
C GLY A 153 -7.94 7.01 32.23
N TRP A 154 -7.39 7.40 31.08
CA TRP A 154 -6.72 6.42 30.18
C TRP A 154 -5.26 6.16 30.61
N ARG A 155 -4.95 4.91 31.00
CA ARG A 155 -3.56 4.48 31.29
C ARG A 155 -2.83 4.15 29.99
N ASP A 156 -1.65 4.75 29.84
CA ASP A 156 -0.70 4.52 28.76
C ASP A 156 -0.20 3.06 28.78
N ASN A 157 -0.56 2.27 27.78
CA ASN A 157 -0.01 0.92 27.58
C ASN A 157 0.86 0.85 26.30
N ARG A 158 1.75 1.82 26.10
CA ARG A 158 2.79 1.82 25.04
C ARG A 158 3.92 0.80 25.25
N ARG A 159 3.62 -0.38 25.80
CA ARG A 159 4.53 -1.53 25.84
C ARG A 159 3.76 -2.77 25.42
N GLY A 160 3.75 -3.10 24.12
CA GLY A 160 3.14 -4.38 23.73
C GLY A 160 2.91 -4.71 22.25
N CYS A 161 3.31 -3.89 21.27
CA CYS A 161 3.08 -4.26 19.86
C CYS A 161 4.30 -3.97 18.98
N CYS A 162 5.41 -4.66 19.26
CA CYS A 162 6.48 -4.97 18.31
C CYS A 162 7.19 -6.21 18.85
N GLY A 163 6.77 -7.38 18.38
CA GLY A 163 7.41 -8.67 18.54
C GLY A 163 7.24 -9.42 17.23
#